data_AF-A0A3M6W6W4-F1
#
_entry.id   AF-A0A3M6W6W4-F1
#
_cell.length_a   1.000
_cell.length_b   1.000
_cell.length_c   1.000
_cell.angle_alpha   90.00
_cell.angle_beta   90.00
_cell.angle_gamma   90.00
#
_symmetry.space_group_name_H-M   'P 1'
#
loop_
_entity.id
_entity.type
_entity.pdbx_description
1 polymer ?
#
loop_
_entity_poly.entity_id
_entity_poly.type
_entity_poly.pdbx_seq_one_letter_code
_entity_poly.pdbx_strand_id
1 'polypeptide(L)'
;MNLWTNTCCSHPLGVPGETGSTLEASILGAKRAAQRKLQQELGIKPAQVPLEKFQFLTRIHYKAPSDGKWGEHEIDYILFIKADVDLEINPNEVQATQYVSEGELKQMFKDDKLKFTPWFKLICQTMMFEWWEHLNGGLEKYMNEPDIRRM
;
A
#
# COMPACT_ATOMS: atom_id res chain seq x y z
N MET A 1 7.85 -15.86 -6.54
CA MET A 1 6.50 -16.33 -6.18
C MET A 1 5.51 -15.36 -6.79
N ASN A 2 4.38 -15.84 -7.33
CA ASN A 2 3.36 -14.97 -7.91
C ASN A 2 2.22 -14.84 -6.89
N LEU A 3 2.20 -13.72 -6.16
CA LEU A 3 1.27 -13.45 -5.06
C LEU A 3 0.46 -12.19 -5.39
N TRP A 4 -0.85 -12.22 -5.09
CA TRP A 4 -1.69 -11.04 -5.08
C TRP A 4 -1.38 -10.18 -3.85
N THR A 5 -1.45 -8.86 -4.02
CA THR A 5 -1.21 -7.89 -2.96
C THR A 5 -2.03 -6.61 -3.20
N ASN A 6 -1.85 -5.59 -2.36
CA ASN A 6 -2.41 -4.26 -2.60
C ASN A 6 -1.75 -3.57 -3.81
N THR A 7 -2.20 -2.36 -4.13
CA THR A 7 -1.85 -1.64 -5.36
C THR A 7 -0.34 -1.51 -5.62
N CYS A 8 0.46 -1.19 -4.61
CA CYS A 8 1.92 -0.97 -4.73
C CYS A 8 2.54 -1.04 -3.33
N CYS A 9 3.65 -1.76 -3.17
CA CYS A 9 4.44 -1.86 -1.94
C CYS A 9 5.92 -1.67 -2.28
N SER A 10 6.60 -0.74 -1.62
CA SER A 10 8.02 -0.48 -1.85
C SER A 10 8.60 0.42 -0.77
N HIS A 11 9.85 0.85 -0.96
CA HIS A 11 10.61 1.60 0.03
C HIS A 11 10.89 3.03 -0.43
N PRO A 12 10.79 4.01 0.49
CA PRO A 12 11.47 5.28 0.33
C PRO A 12 12.98 5.07 0.24
N LEU A 13 13.63 5.77 -0.66
CA LEU A 13 15.08 5.70 -0.85
C LEU A 13 15.82 6.66 0.10
N GLY A 14 17.08 6.35 0.37
CA GLY A 14 18.02 7.22 1.09
C GLY A 14 18.49 8.44 0.29
N VAL A 15 17.60 9.08 -0.47
CA VAL A 15 17.91 10.22 -1.34
C VAL A 15 17.21 11.49 -0.87
N PRO A 16 17.72 12.70 -1.22
CA PRO A 16 17.02 13.93 -0.92
C PRO A 16 15.57 13.90 -1.42
N GLY A 17 14.64 14.21 -0.53
CA GLY A 17 13.20 14.25 -0.84
C GLY A 17 12.42 13.00 -0.44
N GLU A 18 13.04 11.82 -0.32
CA GLU A 18 12.39 10.59 0.19
C GLU A 18 12.76 10.25 1.64
N THR A 19 13.58 11.09 2.28
CA THR A 19 14.00 10.97 3.68
C THR A 19 13.37 12.06 4.56
N GLY A 20 13.37 11.85 5.88
CA GLY A 20 12.86 12.81 6.85
C GLY A 20 13.27 12.49 8.29
N SER A 21 13.46 13.52 9.11
CA SER A 21 13.76 13.40 10.55
C SER A 21 12.53 13.64 11.44
N THR A 22 11.45 14.17 10.86
CA THR A 22 10.14 14.34 11.51
C THR A 22 9.13 13.39 10.86
N LEU A 23 8.04 13.06 11.57
CA LEU A 23 6.98 12.23 11.01
C LEU A 23 6.39 12.84 9.73
N GLU A 24 6.13 14.14 9.72
CA GLU A 24 5.63 14.87 8.55
C GLU A 24 6.57 14.74 7.34
N ALA A 25 7.87 14.93 7.55
CA ALA A 25 8.87 14.80 6.49
C ALA A 25 8.95 13.36 5.97
N SER A 26 8.88 12.37 6.86
CA SER A 26 8.87 10.95 6.50
C SER A 26 7.61 10.55 5.74
N ILE A 27 6.44 11.08 6.11
CA ILE A 27 5.18 10.87 5.36
C ILE A 27 5.31 11.46 3.96
N LEU A 28 5.84 12.67 3.82
CA LEU A 28 6.05 13.28 2.51
C LEU A 28 7.05 12.48 1.66
N GLY A 29 8.10 11.96 2.28
CA GLY A 29 9.05 11.05 1.63
C GLY A 29 8.38 9.76 1.13
N ALA A 30 7.55 9.14 1.97
CA ALA A 30 6.78 7.95 1.60
C ALA A 30 5.81 8.22 0.45
N LYS A 31 5.12 9.38 0.44
CA LYS A 31 4.25 9.77 -0.67
C LYS A 31 5.01 9.93 -1.99
N ARG A 32 6.21 10.52 -1.96
CA ARG A 32 7.08 10.64 -3.15
C ARG A 32 7.53 9.27 -3.66
N ALA A 33 7.95 8.40 -2.75
CA ALA A 33 8.31 7.02 -3.07
C ALA A 33 7.13 6.27 -3.70
N ALA A 34 5.94 6.38 -3.12
CA ALA A 34 4.71 5.79 -3.67
C ALA A 34 4.40 6.30 -5.07
N GLN A 35 4.44 7.62 -5.30
CA GLN A 35 4.21 8.19 -6.64
C GLN A 35 5.23 7.69 -7.67
N ARG A 36 6.53 7.65 -7.32
CA ARG A 36 7.59 7.12 -8.18
C ARG A 36 7.36 5.64 -8.51
N LYS A 37 6.98 4.84 -7.51
CA LYS A 37 6.80 3.40 -7.65
C LYS A 37 5.52 3.03 -8.40
N LEU A 38 4.42 3.77 -8.20
CA LEU A 38 3.21 3.64 -9.03
C LEU A 38 3.51 3.91 -10.51
N GLN A 39 4.37 4.89 -10.81
CA GLN A 39 4.80 5.11 -12.19
C GLN A 39 5.68 3.96 -12.72
N GLN A 40 6.65 3.49 -11.92
CA GLN A 40 7.56 2.42 -12.33
C GLN A 40 6.86 1.06 -12.54
N GLU A 41 5.93 0.70 -11.67
CA GLU A 41 5.29 -0.63 -11.65
C GLU A 41 4.03 -0.66 -12.52
N LEU A 42 3.19 0.37 -12.42
CA LEU A 42 1.86 0.40 -13.03
C LEU A 42 1.75 1.41 -14.18
N GLY A 43 2.78 2.19 -14.46
CA GLY A 43 2.75 3.22 -15.51
C GLY A 43 1.91 4.45 -15.15
N ILE A 44 1.44 4.56 -13.91
CA ILE A 44 0.56 5.66 -13.48
C ILE A 44 1.36 6.96 -13.45
N LYS A 45 1.00 7.89 -14.34
CA LYS A 45 1.65 9.20 -14.43
C LYS A 45 1.46 10.01 -13.13
N PRO A 46 2.50 10.69 -12.62
CA PRO A 46 2.42 11.53 -11.41
C PRO A 46 1.27 12.55 -11.38
N ALA A 47 0.91 13.11 -12.55
CA ALA A 47 -0.19 14.07 -12.67
C ALA A 47 -1.57 13.50 -12.30
N GLN A 48 -1.75 12.18 -12.42
CA GLN A 48 -3.01 11.50 -12.06
C GLN A 48 -3.10 11.24 -10.54
N VAL A 49 -1.95 11.19 -9.86
CA VAL A 49 -1.81 10.85 -8.44
C VAL A 49 -0.94 11.89 -7.72
N PRO A 50 -1.37 13.16 -7.67
CA PRO A 50 -0.57 14.21 -7.05
C PRO A 50 -0.44 14.00 -5.53
N LEU A 51 0.68 14.44 -4.94
CA LEU A 51 1.09 14.07 -3.57
C LEU A 51 0.07 14.48 -2.49
N GLU A 52 -0.60 15.60 -2.70
CA GLU A 52 -1.64 16.15 -1.82
C GLU A 52 -2.90 15.29 -1.76
N LYS A 53 -3.16 14.45 -2.78
CA LYS A 53 -4.30 13.54 -2.80
C LYS A 53 -4.04 12.22 -2.05
N PHE A 54 -2.79 11.93 -1.70
CA PHE A 54 -2.50 10.79 -0.83
C PHE A 54 -2.93 11.08 0.61
N GLN A 55 -3.74 10.21 1.17
CA GLN A 55 -4.13 10.21 2.57
C GLN A 55 -3.21 9.27 3.34
N PHE A 56 -2.52 9.81 4.35
CA PHE A 56 -1.75 8.99 5.29
C PHE A 56 -2.66 8.59 6.46
N LEU A 57 -2.79 7.28 6.67
CA LEU A 57 -3.60 6.75 7.75
C LEU A 57 -2.74 6.56 9.00
N THR A 58 -1.89 5.54 8.97
CA THR A 58 -1.13 5.08 10.12
C THR A 58 0.17 4.39 9.67
N ARG A 59 0.96 3.92 10.64
CA ARG A 59 2.11 3.06 10.41
C ARG A 59 1.94 1.70 11.06
N ILE A 60 2.36 0.65 10.38
CA ILE A 60 2.30 -0.73 10.86
C ILE A 60 3.71 -1.32 10.93
N HIS A 61 4.13 -1.71 12.14
CA HIS A 61 5.33 -2.51 12.33
C HIS A 61 4.98 -3.99 12.27
N TYR A 62 5.50 -4.69 11.26
CA TYR A 62 5.26 -6.12 11.06
C TYR A 62 6.54 -6.86 10.69
N LYS A 63 6.52 -8.19 10.84
CA LYS A 63 7.57 -9.09 10.34
C LYS A 63 6.93 -10.29 9.66
N ALA A 64 7.33 -10.59 8.43
CA ALA A 64 6.77 -11.69 7.66
C ALA A 64 7.86 -12.49 6.91
N PRO A 65 7.93 -13.82 7.04
CA PRO A 65 8.80 -14.64 6.21
C PRO A 65 8.26 -14.73 4.77
N SER A 66 9.17 -14.80 3.80
CA SER A 66 8.85 -15.11 2.39
C SER A 66 9.14 -16.58 2.07
N ASP A 67 10.42 -17.00 2.08
CA ASP A 67 10.83 -18.36 1.64
C ASP A 67 12.07 -18.90 2.37
N GLY A 68 12.07 -18.86 3.71
CA GLY A 68 13.14 -19.42 4.54
C GLY A 68 14.43 -18.62 4.55
N LYS A 69 14.87 -18.08 3.41
CA LYS A 69 16.01 -17.14 3.30
C LYS A 69 15.56 -15.68 3.24
N TRP A 70 14.44 -15.40 2.57
CA TRP A 70 13.94 -14.04 2.41
C TRP A 70 12.74 -13.76 3.32
N GLY A 71 12.52 -12.49 3.64
CA GLY A 71 11.41 -12.01 4.45
C GLY A 71 11.44 -10.49 4.61
N GLU A 72 10.37 -9.96 5.18
CA GLU A 72 10.16 -8.53 5.43
C GLU A 72 10.16 -8.23 6.93
N HIS A 73 10.67 -7.05 7.29
CA HIS A 73 10.61 -6.50 8.65
C HIS A 73 10.60 -4.97 8.56
N GLU A 74 9.41 -4.39 8.64
CA GLU A 74 9.17 -3.03 8.18
C GLU A 74 8.29 -2.23 9.14
N ILE A 75 8.48 -0.91 9.15
CA ILE A 75 7.47 0.05 9.58
C ILE A 75 6.82 0.58 8.31
N ASP A 76 5.67 0.02 7.96
CA ASP A 76 4.97 0.29 6.71
C ASP A 76 4.07 1.52 6.84
N TYR A 77 4.06 2.38 5.83
CA TYR A 77 3.27 3.61 5.79
C TYR A 77 2.00 3.36 4.99
N ILE A 78 0.84 3.40 5.65
CA ILE A 78 -0.45 3.16 4.99
C ILE A 78 -0.91 4.43 4.28
N LEU A 79 -0.82 4.39 2.95
CA LEU A 79 -1.20 5.49 2.06
C LEU A 79 -2.40 5.09 1.20
N PHE A 80 -3.46 5.89 1.27
CA PHE A 80 -4.67 5.73 0.46
C PHE A 80 -4.72 6.81 -0.63
N ILE A 81 -5.24 6.44 -1.80
CA ILE A 81 -5.56 7.40 -2.85
C ILE A 81 -6.76 6.88 -3.65
N LYS A 82 -7.68 7.79 -4.00
CA LYS A 82 -8.81 7.53 -4.89
C LYS A 82 -8.66 8.39 -6.13
N ALA A 83 -8.39 7.74 -7.26
CA ALA A 83 -8.21 8.40 -8.55
C ALA A 83 -8.55 7.43 -9.68
N ASP A 84 -9.12 7.96 -10.76
CA ASP A 84 -9.15 7.25 -12.03
C ASP A 84 -7.79 7.43 -12.70
N VAL A 85 -7.18 6.33 -13.13
CA VAL A 85 -5.81 6.31 -13.64
C VAL A 85 -5.70 5.41 -14.87
N ASP A 86 -4.88 5.83 -15.82
CA ASP A 86 -4.41 4.97 -16.90
C ASP A 86 -3.28 4.05 -16.41
N LEU A 87 -3.29 2.79 -16.88
CA LEU A 87 -2.28 1.78 -16.56
C LEU A 87 -1.42 1.47 -17.80
N GLU A 88 -0.11 1.46 -17.59
CA GLU A 88 0.90 0.98 -18.54
C GLU A 88 1.83 0.04 -17.78
N ILE A 89 1.34 -1.20 -17.57
CA ILE A 89 1.93 -2.15 -16.63
C ILE A 89 3.33 -2.56 -17.07
N ASN A 90 4.28 -2.51 -16.13
CA ASN A 90 5.61 -3.06 -16.31
C ASN A 90 5.61 -4.58 -16.02
N PRO A 91 5.74 -5.45 -17.04
CA PRO A 91 5.61 -6.90 -16.87
C PRO A 91 6.77 -7.53 -16.09
N ASN A 92 7.87 -6.80 -15.87
CA ASN A 92 8.95 -7.26 -14.99
C ASN A 92 8.58 -7.16 -13.51
N GLU A 93 7.63 -6.28 -13.17
CA GLU A 93 7.23 -5.99 -11.78
C GLU A 93 5.86 -6.60 -11.47
N VAL A 94 4.90 -6.49 -12.38
CA VAL A 94 3.49 -6.83 -12.15
C VAL A 94 2.99 -7.81 -13.21
N GLN A 95 2.56 -8.99 -12.75
CA GLN A 95 2.03 -10.04 -13.64
C GLN A 95 0.57 -9.79 -14.04
N ALA A 96 -0.25 -9.27 -13.13
CA ALA A 96 -1.68 -9.05 -13.35
C ALA A 96 -2.21 -7.97 -12.40
N THR A 97 -3.26 -7.28 -12.83
CA THR A 97 -3.98 -6.26 -12.04
C THR A 97 -5.47 -6.54 -12.08
N GLN A 98 -6.17 -6.25 -10.99
CA GLN A 98 -7.62 -6.35 -10.94
C GLN A 98 -8.20 -5.29 -10.01
N TYR A 99 -9.17 -4.51 -10.51
CA TYR A 99 -10.05 -3.71 -9.66
C TYR A 99 -11.12 -4.62 -9.08
N VAL A 100 -11.38 -4.46 -7.78
CA VAL A 100 -12.34 -5.29 -7.05
C VAL A 100 -13.17 -4.45 -6.10
N SER A 101 -14.43 -4.81 -5.96
CA SER A 101 -15.26 -4.44 -4.83
C SER A 101 -14.79 -5.16 -3.56
N GLU A 102 -15.22 -4.65 -2.41
CA GLU A 102 -14.96 -5.27 -1.11
C GLU A 102 -15.44 -6.73 -1.05
N GLY A 103 -16.64 -6.98 -1.62
CA GLY A 103 -17.24 -8.31 -1.69
C GLY A 103 -16.42 -9.26 -2.56
N GLU A 104 -15.95 -8.80 -3.73
CA GLU A 104 -15.10 -9.60 -4.61
C GLU A 104 -13.77 -9.95 -3.94
N LEU A 105 -13.12 -8.98 -3.28
CA LEU A 105 -11.87 -9.23 -2.56
C LEU A 105 -12.06 -10.25 -1.42
N LYS A 106 -13.18 -10.16 -0.66
CA LYS A 106 -13.56 -11.15 0.35
C LYS A 106 -13.75 -12.55 -0.25
N GLN A 107 -14.26 -12.67 -1.49
CA GLN A 107 -14.36 -13.97 -2.17
C GLN A 107 -12.99 -14.45 -2.67
N MET A 108 -12.15 -13.56 -3.18
CA MET A 108 -10.79 -13.92 -3.61
C MET A 108 -9.97 -14.52 -2.46
N PHE A 109 -10.12 -14.01 -1.23
CA PHE A 109 -9.46 -14.58 -0.05
C PHE A 109 -9.93 -16.00 0.31
N LYS A 110 -11.10 -16.44 -0.16
CA LYS A 110 -11.62 -17.80 0.04
C LYS A 110 -11.20 -18.78 -1.04
N ASP A 111 -10.62 -18.29 -2.15
CA ASP A 111 -10.12 -19.16 -3.22
C ASP A 111 -8.70 -19.64 -2.88
N ASP A 112 -8.57 -20.92 -2.52
CA ASP A 112 -7.30 -21.55 -2.18
C ASP A 112 -6.27 -21.55 -3.32
N LYS A 113 -6.71 -21.34 -4.57
CA LYS A 113 -5.82 -21.22 -5.74
C LYS A 113 -5.11 -19.88 -5.75
N LEU A 114 -5.69 -18.85 -5.14
CA LEU A 114 -5.09 -17.53 -5.03
C LEU A 114 -4.18 -17.47 -3.82
N LYS A 115 -2.94 -17.01 -4.05
CA LYS A 115 -1.97 -16.77 -2.99
C LYS A 115 -1.79 -15.27 -2.82
N PHE A 116 -1.69 -14.83 -1.57
CA PHE A 116 -1.54 -13.42 -1.23
C PHE A 116 -0.31 -13.21 -0.37
N THR A 117 0.28 -12.04 -0.48
CA THR A 117 1.41 -11.62 0.36
C THR A 117 0.98 -11.57 1.83
N PRO A 118 1.85 -11.98 2.78
CA PRO A 118 1.50 -12.04 4.21
C PRO A 118 1.01 -10.71 4.78
N TRP A 119 1.66 -9.59 4.44
CA TRP A 119 1.27 -8.25 4.93
C TRP A 119 -0.12 -7.85 4.45
N PHE A 120 -0.44 -8.10 3.18
CA PHE A 120 -1.77 -7.79 2.64
C PHE A 120 -2.87 -8.60 3.33
N LYS A 121 -2.64 -9.89 3.60
CA LYS A 121 -3.57 -10.71 4.41
C LYS A 121 -3.76 -10.11 5.79
N LEU A 122 -2.67 -9.77 6.46
CA LEU A 122 -2.66 -9.20 7.80
C LEU A 122 -3.46 -7.89 7.85
N ILE A 123 -3.20 -6.96 6.93
CA ILE A 123 -3.90 -5.68 6.83
C ILE A 123 -5.40 -5.91 6.51
N CYS A 124 -5.71 -6.82 5.60
CA CYS A 124 -7.09 -7.15 5.23
C CYS A 124 -7.91 -7.70 6.39
N GLN A 125 -7.34 -8.64 7.14
CA GLN A 125 -8.05 -9.35 8.21
C GLN A 125 -8.21 -8.52 9.48
N THR A 126 -7.56 -7.36 9.58
CA THR A 126 -7.49 -6.59 10.83
C THR A 126 -8.04 -5.18 10.74
N MET A 127 -7.86 -4.48 9.60
CA MET A 127 -8.15 -3.05 9.53
C MET A 127 -8.76 -2.61 8.20
N MET A 128 -8.31 -3.20 7.09
CA MET A 128 -8.64 -2.69 5.77
C MET A 128 -10.14 -2.67 5.48
N PHE A 129 -10.88 -3.73 5.84
CA PHE A 129 -12.33 -3.77 5.59
C PHE A 129 -13.08 -2.74 6.42
N GLU A 130 -12.64 -2.46 7.66
CA GLU A 130 -13.17 -1.36 8.47
C GLU A 130 -12.89 0.00 7.80
N TRP A 131 -11.67 0.22 7.31
CA TRP A 131 -11.34 1.45 6.57
C TRP A 131 -12.14 1.56 5.28
N TRP A 132 -12.40 0.45 4.59
CA TRP A 132 -13.16 0.40 3.35
C TRP A 132 -14.59 0.92 3.53
N GLU A 133 -15.24 0.56 4.63
CA GLU A 133 -16.59 1.04 4.99
C GLU A 133 -16.64 2.57 5.15
N HIS A 134 -15.50 3.19 5.44
CA HIS A 134 -15.35 4.63 5.69
C HIS A 134 -14.73 5.41 4.50
N LEU A 135 -14.50 4.78 3.34
CA LEU A 135 -13.85 5.42 2.18
C LEU A 135 -14.61 6.61 1.60
N ASN A 136 -15.94 6.63 1.72
CA ASN A 136 -16.78 7.72 1.21
C ASN A 136 -17.16 8.74 2.30
N GLY A 137 -16.55 8.64 3.49
CA GLY A 137 -16.76 9.54 4.61
C GLY A 137 -16.44 8.85 5.95
N GLY A 138 -15.71 9.53 6.82
CA GLY A 138 -15.36 9.01 8.15
C GLY A 138 -13.98 8.38 8.24
N LEU A 139 -13.14 8.47 7.20
CA LEU A 139 -11.76 8.01 7.25
C LEU A 139 -10.87 8.91 8.12
N GLU A 140 -11.31 10.15 8.37
CA GLU A 140 -10.56 11.19 9.11
C GLU A 140 -10.16 10.73 10.51
N LYS A 141 -10.96 9.87 11.15
CA LYS A 141 -10.67 9.32 12.49
C LYS A 141 -9.47 8.35 12.52
N TYR A 142 -9.05 7.82 11.36
CA TYR A 142 -7.91 6.91 11.22
C TYR A 142 -6.69 7.60 10.59
N MET A 143 -6.79 8.90 10.29
CA MET A 143 -5.72 9.63 9.62
C MET A 143 -4.70 10.21 10.61
N ASN A 144 -3.45 10.26 10.16
CA ASN A 144 -2.34 10.88 10.87
C ASN A 144 -2.10 10.32 12.29
N GLU A 145 -2.26 9.00 12.47
CA GLU A 145 -2.01 8.39 13.76
C GLU A 145 -0.54 8.59 14.21
N PRO A 146 -0.31 9.12 15.43
CA PRO A 146 1.04 9.41 15.91
C PRO A 146 1.79 8.15 16.35
N ASP A 147 1.06 7.10 16.71
CA ASP A 147 1.60 5.84 17.17
C ASP A 147 1.83 4.85 16.02
N ILE A 148 2.62 3.83 16.30
CA ILE A 148 2.90 2.73 15.36
C ILE A 148 2.12 1.51 15.85
N ARG A 149 1.26 0.98 14.99
CA ARG A 149 0.53 -0.27 15.25
C ARG A 149 1.50 -1.44 15.13
N ARG A 150 1.44 -2.41 16.04
CA ARG A 150 2.33 -3.59 16.04
C ARG A 150 1.51 -4.83 15.75
N MET A 151 1.97 -5.63 14.80
CA MET A 151 1.24 -6.79 14.29
C MET A 151 2.16 -7.99 14.07
#